data_AF-A0AA88N9V1-F1
#
_entry.id   AF-A0AA88N9V1-F1
#
_cell.length_a   1.000
_cell.length_b   1.000
_cell.length_c   1.000
_cell.angle_alpha   90.00
_cell.angle_beta   90.00
_cell.angle_gamma   90.00
#
_symmetry.space_group_name_H-M   'P 1'
#
loop_
_entity.id
_entity.type
_entity.pdbx_description
1 polymer ?
#
loop_
_entity_poly.entity_id
_entity_poly.type
_entity_poly.pdbx_seq_one_letter_code
_entity_poly.pdbx_strand_id
1 'polypeptide(L)'
;MNHTANQPSGAGTDPMKFTAACVILGLSFLIGAPGNLLVIWTILRYVKKRSHTVVLILHLAVADLLVLITLPLWIYFLAQSLVVGPVFCKILVYIIRACMFSSIYIVTLISVERFLAICYPFGRMHWKTKNSMKTCLAVLWLLALLMGVPYTLTRKAEDKTRPCFSLEVTCVFQKIFLCLEILMGFIVPFIILSICYCQVLAKLKKMSFNTKQKSMVLIHAVELTRKSGGV
;
A
#
# COMPACT_ATOMS: atom_id res chain seq x y z
N MET A 1 9.23 -34.39 -50.84
CA MET A 1 8.20 -33.32 -50.77
C MET A 1 7.87 -33.10 -49.31
N ASN A 2 8.01 -31.86 -48.87
CA ASN A 2 8.24 -31.46 -47.48
C ASN A 2 7.00 -31.56 -46.60
N HIS A 3 7.11 -32.28 -45.47
CA HIS A 3 6.26 -32.06 -44.30
C HIS A 3 6.84 -30.87 -43.51
N THR A 4 6.25 -29.69 -43.70
CA THR A 4 6.48 -28.52 -42.87
C THR A 4 5.90 -28.75 -41.48
N ALA A 5 6.77 -29.10 -40.53
CA ALA A 5 6.47 -29.03 -39.11
C ALA A 5 6.34 -27.56 -38.70
N ASN A 6 5.10 -27.15 -38.45
CA ASN A 6 4.75 -25.85 -37.89
C ASN A 6 5.21 -25.82 -36.42
N GLN A 7 6.34 -25.19 -36.11
CA GLN A 7 6.73 -24.90 -34.73
C GLN A 7 5.79 -23.83 -34.15
N PRO A 8 5.25 -24.00 -32.93
CA PRO A 8 4.51 -22.94 -32.28
C PRO A 8 5.50 -21.87 -31.82
N SER A 9 5.24 -20.63 -32.25
CA SER A 9 5.96 -19.42 -31.87
C SER A 9 6.02 -19.28 -30.35
N GLY A 10 7.16 -19.61 -29.76
CA GLY A 10 7.42 -19.35 -28.35
C GLY A 10 7.39 -17.84 -28.11
N ALA A 11 6.49 -17.41 -27.24
CA ALA A 11 6.41 -16.03 -26.77
C ALA A 11 7.70 -15.67 -25.99
N GLY A 12 8.73 -15.22 -26.71
CA GLY A 12 9.93 -14.67 -26.12
C GLY A 12 9.57 -13.41 -25.33
N THR A 13 9.83 -13.43 -24.02
CA THR A 13 9.73 -12.20 -23.22
C THR A 13 10.88 -11.29 -23.64
N ASP A 14 10.61 -10.04 -24.03
CA ASP A 14 11.67 -9.13 -24.46
C ASP A 14 12.78 -9.07 -23.40
N PRO A 15 14.06 -9.35 -23.74
CA PRO A 15 15.14 -9.42 -22.76
C PRO A 15 15.30 -8.12 -21.96
N MET A 16 14.92 -6.99 -22.57
CA MET A 16 14.87 -5.68 -21.92
C MET A 16 13.79 -5.61 -20.82
N LYS A 17 12.59 -6.16 -21.04
CA LYS A 17 11.52 -6.21 -20.03
C LYS A 17 11.89 -7.09 -18.86
N PHE A 18 12.51 -8.24 -19.15
CA PHE A 18 13.00 -9.17 -18.14
C PHE A 18 14.05 -8.52 -17.24
N THR A 19 15.05 -7.87 -17.86
CA THR A 19 16.14 -7.21 -17.14
C THR A 19 15.62 -6.08 -16.27
N ALA A 20 14.74 -5.24 -16.82
CA ALA A 20 14.09 -4.15 -16.09
C ALA A 20 13.30 -4.67 -14.88
N ALA A 21 12.50 -5.73 -15.04
CA ALA A 21 11.75 -6.33 -13.94
C ALA A 21 12.68 -6.82 -12.81
N CYS A 22 13.76 -7.54 -13.14
CA CYS A 22 14.71 -8.04 -12.15
C CYS A 22 15.38 -6.90 -11.37
N VAL A 23 15.79 -5.83 -12.06
CA VAL A 23 16.40 -4.65 -11.44
C VAL A 23 15.40 -3.95 -10.50
N ILE A 24 14.17 -3.70 -10.96
CA ILE A 24 13.13 -3.02 -10.16
C ILE A 24 12.81 -3.84 -8.90
N LEU A 25 12.58 -5.14 -9.05
CA LEU A 25 12.25 -6.02 -7.93
C LEU A 25 13.43 -6.14 -6.94
N GLY A 26 14.66 -6.24 -7.45
CA GLY A 26 15.88 -6.31 -6.64
C GLY A 26 16.11 -5.04 -5.83
N LEU A 27 16.01 -3.87 -6.47
CA LEU A 27 16.12 -2.57 -5.78
C LEU A 27 15.01 -2.39 -4.75
N SER A 28 13.77 -2.78 -5.09
CA SER A 28 12.64 -2.72 -4.16
C SER A 28 12.89 -3.55 -2.90
N PHE A 29 13.45 -4.75 -3.03
CA PHE A 29 13.83 -5.59 -1.90
C PHE A 29 14.98 -4.97 -1.10
N LEU A 30 16.07 -4.57 -1.75
CA LEU A 30 17.28 -4.04 -1.11
C LEU A 30 17.01 -2.78 -0.29
N ILE A 31 16.11 -1.91 -0.76
CA ILE A 31 15.78 -0.66 -0.09
C ILE A 31 14.61 -0.88 0.88
N GLY A 32 13.55 -1.54 0.39
CA GLY A 32 12.30 -1.67 1.10
C GLY A 32 12.38 -2.58 2.31
N ALA A 33 13.08 -3.72 2.22
CA ALA A 33 13.07 -4.71 3.29
C ALA A 33 13.81 -4.19 4.54
N PRO A 34 15.03 -3.62 4.42
CA PRO A 34 15.68 -2.96 5.56
C PRO A 34 14.85 -1.80 6.11
N GLY A 35 14.27 -0.97 5.23
CA GLY A 35 13.45 0.18 5.65
C GLY A 35 12.24 -0.23 6.49
N ASN A 36 11.46 -1.20 6.02
CA ASN A 36 10.29 -1.72 6.75
C ASN A 36 10.70 -2.46 8.03
N LEU A 37 11.81 -3.21 8.01
CA LEU A 37 12.34 -3.87 9.21
C LEU A 37 12.76 -2.85 10.28
N LEU A 38 13.41 -1.76 9.87
CA LEU A 38 13.78 -0.65 10.77
C LEU A 38 12.55 0.01 11.37
N VAL A 39 11.48 0.21 10.60
CA VAL A 39 10.20 0.74 11.12
C VAL A 39 9.65 -0.20 12.19
N ILE A 40 9.56 -1.51 11.90
CA ILE A 40 9.08 -2.51 12.87
C ILE A 40 9.95 -2.48 14.12
N TRP A 41 11.26 -2.57 13.98
CA TRP A 41 12.21 -2.56 15.10
C TRP A 41 12.08 -1.29 15.95
N THR A 42 12.05 -0.13 15.30
CA THR A 42 11.93 1.17 15.98
C THR A 42 10.65 1.27 16.77
N ILE A 43 9.55 0.86 16.14
CA ILE A 43 8.25 0.79 16.78
C ILE A 43 8.35 -0.15 17.97
N LEU A 44 8.72 -1.41 17.81
CA LEU A 44 8.76 -2.41 18.88
C LEU A 44 9.66 -2.00 20.05
N ARG A 45 10.83 -1.40 19.78
CA ARG A 45 11.83 -1.09 20.81
C ARG A 45 11.63 0.26 21.51
N TYR A 46 11.27 1.31 20.78
CA TYR A 46 11.32 2.68 21.31
C TYR A 46 9.95 3.31 21.57
N VAL A 47 8.89 2.84 20.92
CA VAL A 47 7.56 3.46 21.05
C VAL A 47 6.78 2.81 22.20
N LYS A 48 6.88 3.39 23.40
CA LYS A 48 6.22 2.89 24.63
C LYS A 48 4.69 3.01 24.60
N LYS A 49 4.15 4.11 24.04
CA LYS A 49 2.69 4.34 23.93
C LYS A 49 2.23 4.09 22.49
N ARG A 50 1.53 2.98 22.27
CA ARG A 50 0.96 2.60 20.97
C ARG A 50 -0.30 3.39 20.68
N SER A 51 -0.18 4.48 19.93
CA SER A 51 -1.36 5.15 19.36
C SER A 51 -1.96 4.30 18.24
N HIS A 52 -3.21 4.62 17.87
CA HIS A 52 -3.92 3.98 16.75
C HIS A 52 -3.08 4.03 15.45
N THR A 53 -2.53 5.20 15.12
CA THR A 53 -1.66 5.36 13.95
C THR A 53 -0.40 4.51 14.02
N VAL A 54 0.23 4.37 15.19
CA VAL A 54 1.43 3.54 15.36
C VAL A 54 1.12 2.07 15.10
N VAL A 55 -0.04 1.59 15.54
CA VAL A 55 -0.48 0.21 15.26
C VAL A 55 -0.73 0.02 13.77
N LEU A 56 -1.38 0.97 13.10
CA LEU A 56 -1.57 0.93 11.64
C LEU A 56 -0.23 0.91 10.89
N ILE A 57 0.73 1.77 11.27
CA ILE A 57 2.07 1.78 10.66
C ILE A 57 2.78 0.43 10.86
N LEU A 58 2.60 -0.22 12.02
CA LEU A 58 3.16 -1.55 12.25
C LEU A 58 2.54 -2.60 11.32
N HIS A 59 1.22 -2.64 11.19
CA HIS A 59 0.55 -3.56 10.26
C HIS A 59 0.96 -3.31 8.80
N LEU A 60 1.11 -2.04 8.41
CA LEU A 60 1.61 -1.66 7.09
C LEU A 60 3.03 -2.21 6.86
N ALA A 61 3.95 -1.95 7.79
CA ALA A 61 5.34 -2.38 7.65
C ALA A 61 5.47 -3.91 7.60
N VAL A 62 4.64 -4.64 8.35
CA VAL A 62 4.58 -6.11 8.28
C VAL A 62 4.06 -6.57 6.93
N ALA A 63 2.96 -5.99 6.41
CA ALA A 63 2.42 -6.34 5.11
C ALA A 63 3.43 -6.07 3.97
N ASP A 64 4.09 -4.92 3.99
CA ASP A 64 5.11 -4.55 3.00
C ASP A 64 6.32 -5.49 3.09
N LEU A 65 6.80 -5.81 4.30
CA LEU A 65 7.92 -6.73 4.48
C LEU A 65 7.57 -8.14 3.96
N LEU A 66 6.35 -8.62 4.20
CA LEU A 66 5.88 -9.90 3.66
C LEU A 66 5.93 -9.91 2.13
N VAL A 67 5.51 -8.84 1.46
CA VAL A 67 5.61 -8.77 0.00
C VAL A 67 7.07 -8.69 -0.45
N LEU A 68 7.88 -7.85 0.18
CA LEU A 68 9.27 -7.63 -0.20
C LEU A 68 10.12 -8.90 -0.10
N ILE A 69 9.93 -9.71 0.95
CA ILE A 69 10.62 -11.00 1.12
C ILE A 69 10.27 -11.99 0.00
N THR A 70 9.13 -11.86 -0.66
CA THR A 70 8.78 -12.72 -1.80
C THR A 70 9.46 -12.29 -3.10
N LEU A 71 9.91 -11.04 -3.24
CA LEU A 71 10.48 -10.53 -4.50
C LEU A 71 11.72 -11.30 -4.99
N PRO A 72 12.66 -11.74 -4.12
CA PRO A 72 13.76 -12.61 -4.55
C PRO A 72 13.30 -13.94 -5.13
N LEU A 73 12.24 -14.54 -4.57
CA LEU A 73 11.63 -15.76 -5.13
C LEU A 73 11.04 -15.49 -6.52
N TRP A 74 10.46 -14.31 -6.74
CA TRP A 74 9.97 -13.90 -8.06
C TRP A 74 11.08 -13.76 -9.09
N ILE A 75 12.19 -13.10 -8.74
CA ILE A 75 13.36 -12.97 -9.62
C ILE A 75 13.89 -14.36 -9.98
N TYR A 76 13.94 -15.27 -9.01
CA TYR A 76 14.35 -16.65 -9.23
C TYR A 76 13.40 -17.41 -10.17
N PHE A 77 12.08 -17.30 -9.98
CA PHE A 77 11.08 -17.92 -10.87
C PHE A 77 11.10 -17.34 -12.28
N LEU A 78 11.37 -16.04 -12.41
CA LEU A 78 11.57 -15.39 -13.70
C LEU A 78 12.84 -15.93 -14.39
N ALA A 79 13.96 -16.04 -13.67
CA ALA A 79 15.25 -16.41 -14.26
C ALA A 79 15.41 -17.89 -14.62
N GLN A 80 14.84 -18.80 -13.81
CA GLN A 80 15.09 -20.24 -13.95
C GLN A 80 13.94 -20.99 -14.62
N SER A 81 12.85 -20.32 -15.02
CA SER A 81 11.63 -20.96 -15.54
C SER A 81 11.15 -22.14 -14.67
N LEU A 82 11.41 -22.08 -13.36
CA LEU A 82 11.18 -23.20 -12.47
C LEU A 82 9.67 -23.41 -12.29
N VAL A 83 9.25 -24.64 -12.57
CA VAL A 83 7.87 -25.08 -12.36
C VAL A 83 7.66 -25.28 -10.86
N VAL A 84 7.26 -24.20 -10.19
CA VAL A 84 6.78 -24.27 -8.82
C VAL A 84 5.45 -25.02 -8.81
N GLY A 85 5.24 -25.89 -7.83
CA GLY A 85 3.98 -26.63 -7.70
C GLY A 85 2.77 -25.68 -7.78
N PRO A 86 1.72 -26.02 -8.55
CA PRO A 86 0.61 -25.10 -8.85
C PRO A 86 -0.12 -24.62 -7.58
N VAL A 87 -0.12 -25.43 -6.53
CA VAL A 87 -0.70 -25.08 -5.22
C VAL A 87 0.13 -24.00 -4.52
N PHE A 88 1.46 -24.16 -4.45
CA PHE A 88 2.33 -23.18 -3.80
C PHE A 88 2.30 -21.84 -4.53
N CYS A 89 2.35 -21.84 -5.87
CA CYS A 89 2.22 -20.61 -6.64
C CYS A 89 0.87 -19.91 -6.39
N LYS A 90 -0.25 -20.65 -6.35
CA LYS A 90 -1.57 -20.07 -6.02
C LYS A 90 -1.59 -19.42 -4.64
N ILE A 91 -1.08 -20.11 -3.62
CA ILE A 91 -1.03 -19.60 -2.24
C ILE A 91 -0.13 -18.38 -2.15
N LEU A 92 1.06 -18.42 -2.77
CA LEU A 92 2.00 -17.31 -2.75
C LEU A 92 1.39 -16.06 -3.40
N VAL A 93 0.80 -16.19 -4.59
CA VAL A 93 0.17 -15.06 -5.29
C VAL A 93 -1.05 -14.55 -4.51
N TYR A 94 -1.81 -15.43 -3.87
CA TYR A 94 -2.91 -15.04 -2.98
C TYR A 94 -2.42 -14.14 -1.84
N ILE A 95 -1.42 -14.60 -1.09
CA ILE A 95 -0.89 -13.91 0.08
C ILE A 95 -0.32 -12.54 -0.32
N ILE A 96 0.47 -12.49 -1.40
CA ILE A 96 1.08 -11.25 -1.88
C ILE A 96 0.01 -10.22 -2.23
N ARG A 97 -1.04 -10.64 -2.94
CA ARG A 97 -2.09 -9.73 -3.36
C ARG A 97 -2.91 -9.24 -2.17
N ALA A 98 -3.23 -10.14 -1.24
CA ALA A 98 -3.88 -9.75 0.02
C ALA A 98 -3.01 -8.75 0.82
N CYS A 99 -1.70 -8.95 0.88
CA CYS A 99 -0.79 -8.00 1.55
C CYS A 99 -0.75 -6.64 0.84
N MET A 100 -0.66 -6.63 -0.50
CA MET A 100 -0.70 -5.39 -1.30
C MET A 100 -1.98 -4.58 -1.08
N PHE A 101 -3.16 -5.22 -1.14
CA PHE A 101 -4.42 -4.55 -0.84
C PHE A 101 -4.49 -4.06 0.61
N SER A 102 -3.99 -4.87 1.56
CA SER A 102 -3.92 -4.47 2.97
C SER A 102 -3.09 -3.21 3.16
N SER A 103 -1.91 -3.13 2.52
CA SER A 103 -1.06 -1.93 2.55
C SER A 103 -1.78 -0.69 2.02
N ILE A 104 -2.44 -0.80 0.86
CA ILE A 104 -3.20 0.30 0.25
C ILE A 104 -4.32 0.80 1.19
N TYR A 105 -5.08 -0.14 1.76
CA TYR A 105 -6.17 0.17 2.67
C TYR A 105 -5.69 0.77 3.99
N ILE A 106 -4.59 0.28 4.55
CA ILE A 106 -4.00 0.82 5.77
C ILE A 106 -3.47 2.25 5.53
N VAL A 107 -2.79 2.52 4.41
CA VAL A 107 -2.33 3.88 4.05
C VAL A 107 -3.51 4.84 3.87
N THR A 108 -4.59 4.37 3.25
CA THR A 108 -5.82 5.14 3.09
C THR A 108 -6.42 5.47 4.47
N LEU A 109 -6.50 4.48 5.36
CA LEU A 109 -7.00 4.66 6.72
C LEU A 109 -6.15 5.64 7.54
N ILE A 110 -4.82 5.56 7.46
CA ILE A 110 -3.91 6.52 8.11
C ILE A 110 -4.18 7.95 7.62
N SER A 111 -4.40 8.11 6.31
CA SER A 111 -4.69 9.41 5.70
C SER A 111 -6.01 9.99 6.17
N VAL A 112 -7.06 9.16 6.26
CA VAL A 112 -8.36 9.54 6.83
C VAL A 112 -8.22 9.89 8.31
N GLU A 113 -7.46 9.12 9.09
CA GLU A 113 -7.22 9.40 10.51
C GLU A 113 -6.54 10.76 10.73
N ARG A 114 -5.58 11.11 9.86
CA ARG A 114 -4.90 12.42 9.85
C ARG A 114 -5.86 13.55 9.44
N PHE A 115 -6.65 13.32 8.40
CA PHE A 115 -7.66 14.27 7.95
C PHE A 115 -8.65 14.60 9.07
N LEU A 116 -9.24 13.59 9.71
CA LEU A 116 -10.15 13.77 10.85
C LEU A 116 -9.47 14.47 12.03
N ALA A 117 -8.19 14.18 12.29
CA ALA A 117 -7.43 14.84 13.36
C ALA A 117 -7.30 16.35 13.17
N ILE A 118 -7.05 16.78 11.93
CA ILE A 118 -6.66 18.16 11.60
C ILE A 118 -7.91 19.00 11.29
N CYS A 119 -8.89 18.43 10.61
CA CYS A 119 -10.08 19.15 10.18
C CYS A 119 -11.23 19.08 11.20
N TYR A 120 -11.34 17.97 11.96
CA TYR A 120 -12.45 17.71 12.89
C TYR A 120 -11.98 17.21 14.26
N PRO A 121 -11.30 18.06 15.06
CA PRO A 121 -10.69 17.66 16.33
C PRO A 121 -11.70 17.11 17.36
N PHE A 122 -12.97 17.55 17.33
CA PHE A 122 -14.04 17.03 18.19
C PHE A 122 -14.60 15.69 17.68
N GLY A 123 -14.70 15.49 16.36
CA GLY A 123 -15.12 14.22 15.75
C GLY A 123 -14.11 13.08 15.98
N ARG A 124 -12.82 13.42 16.12
CA ARG A 124 -11.75 12.47 16.51
C ARG A 124 -12.02 11.78 17.84
N MET A 125 -12.75 12.39 18.77
CA MET A 125 -13.03 11.76 20.07
C MET A 125 -13.90 10.51 19.94
N HIS A 126 -14.82 10.48 18.98
CA HIS A 126 -15.68 9.32 18.69
C HIS A 126 -14.94 8.22 17.90
N TRP A 127 -14.06 8.63 16.98
CA TRP A 127 -13.22 7.72 16.17
C TRP A 127 -12.10 7.03 16.97
N LYS A 128 -11.73 7.58 18.13
CA LYS A 128 -10.68 7.04 19.00
C LYS A 128 -11.12 5.87 19.87
N THR A 129 -12.35 5.40 19.76
CA THR A 129 -12.77 4.19 20.49
C THR A 129 -11.99 2.98 19.96
N LYS A 130 -11.32 2.24 20.85
CA LYS A 130 -10.51 1.06 20.50
C LYS A 130 -11.29 0.01 19.69
N ASN A 131 -12.61 -0.07 19.90
CA ASN A 131 -13.48 -0.98 19.18
C ASN A 131 -13.65 -0.58 17.71
N SER A 132 -13.86 0.71 17.41
CA SER A 132 -13.98 1.20 16.03
C SER A 132 -12.74 0.88 15.21
N MET A 133 -11.53 1.06 15.79
CA MET A 133 -10.28 0.73 15.10
C MET A 133 -10.14 -0.77 14.82
N LYS A 134 -10.43 -1.63 15.81
CA LYS A 134 -10.39 -3.09 15.61
C LYS A 134 -11.36 -3.52 14.52
N THR A 135 -12.57 -2.97 14.51
CA THR A 135 -13.57 -3.26 13.47
C THR A 135 -13.10 -2.80 12.11
N CYS A 136 -12.58 -1.57 11.97
CA CYS A 136 -12.03 -1.09 10.70
C CYS A 136 -10.89 -1.99 10.21
N LEU A 137 -9.94 -2.33 11.07
CA LEU A 137 -8.82 -3.19 10.71
C LEU A 137 -9.30 -4.58 10.27
N ALA A 138 -10.25 -5.18 10.99
CA ALA A 138 -10.85 -6.45 10.62
C ALA A 138 -11.55 -6.36 9.25
N VAL A 139 -12.34 -5.32 9.01
CA VAL A 139 -13.01 -5.09 7.71
C VAL A 139 -11.98 -4.94 6.58
N LEU A 140 -10.91 -4.18 6.79
CA LEU A 140 -9.87 -3.98 5.79
C LEU A 140 -9.14 -5.28 5.44
N TRP A 141 -8.80 -6.09 6.44
CA TRP A 141 -8.21 -7.41 6.21
C TRP A 141 -9.17 -8.35 5.49
N LEU A 142 -10.44 -8.39 5.88
CA LEU A 142 -11.45 -9.19 5.20
C LEU A 142 -11.62 -8.77 3.73
N LEU A 143 -11.67 -7.46 3.45
CA LEU A 143 -11.73 -6.93 2.10
C LEU A 143 -10.49 -7.31 1.28
N ALA A 144 -9.29 -7.17 1.85
CA ALA A 144 -8.04 -7.51 1.19
C ALA A 144 -7.95 -9.02 0.87
N LEU A 145 -8.37 -9.87 1.81
CA LEU A 145 -8.44 -11.32 1.62
C LEU A 145 -9.49 -11.69 0.56
N LEU A 146 -10.64 -11.02 0.54
CA LEU A 146 -11.70 -11.24 -0.44
C LEU A 146 -11.24 -10.89 -1.86
N MET A 147 -10.55 -9.77 -2.03
CA MET A 147 -9.93 -9.40 -3.31
C MET A 147 -8.81 -10.36 -3.73
N GLY A 148 -8.24 -11.09 -2.77
CA GLY A 148 -7.31 -12.20 -2.94
C GLY A 148 -7.93 -13.45 -3.61
N VAL A 149 -9.23 -13.69 -3.50
CA VAL A 149 -9.86 -14.97 -3.92
C VAL A 149 -9.98 -15.15 -5.45
N PRO A 150 -10.47 -14.18 -6.24
CA PRO A 150 -10.84 -14.40 -7.65
C PRO A 150 -9.70 -14.89 -8.56
N TYR A 151 -8.48 -14.46 -8.28
CA TYR A 151 -7.28 -14.88 -9.01
C TYR A 151 -6.96 -16.37 -8.81
N THR A 152 -7.28 -16.93 -7.64
CA THR A 152 -6.93 -18.33 -7.31
C THR A 152 -7.91 -19.33 -7.93
N LEU A 153 -9.17 -18.92 -8.12
CA LEU A 153 -10.25 -19.75 -8.66
C LEU A 153 -10.20 -19.86 -10.19
N THR A 154 -9.67 -18.85 -10.88
CA THR A 154 -9.66 -18.79 -12.35
C THR A 154 -8.49 -19.51 -13.00
N ARG A 155 -7.49 -19.94 -12.23
CA ARG A 155 -6.37 -20.75 -12.73
C ARG A 155 -6.72 -22.24 -12.69
N LYS A 156 -6.88 -22.86 -13.86
CA LYS A 156 -7.00 -24.33 -13.99
C LYS A 156 -5.70 -25.00 -13.48
N ALA A 157 -5.85 -26.07 -12.70
CA ALA A 157 -4.73 -26.75 -12.04
C ALA A 157 -3.83 -27.57 -13.00
N GLU A 158 -4.25 -27.72 -14.27
CA GLU A 158 -3.63 -28.59 -15.27
C GLU A 158 -2.48 -27.94 -16.07
N ASP A 159 -2.35 -26.61 -16.05
CA ASP A 159 -1.29 -25.89 -16.78
C ASP A 159 0.04 -25.92 -16.02
N LYS A 160 0.77 -27.04 -16.12
CA LYS A 160 2.14 -27.21 -15.56
C LYS A 160 3.20 -26.39 -16.30
N THR A 161 2.90 -25.88 -17.49
CA THR A 161 3.84 -25.19 -18.38
C THR A 161 3.78 -23.67 -18.29
N ARG A 162 2.86 -23.11 -17.50
CA ARG A 162 2.64 -21.66 -17.45
C ARG A 162 3.34 -21.00 -16.26
N PRO A 163 4.07 -19.88 -16.48
CA PRO A 163 4.73 -19.14 -15.41
C PRO A 163 3.72 -18.69 -14.36
N CYS A 164 4.18 -18.53 -13.11
CA CYS A 164 3.30 -18.20 -11.98
C CYS A 164 2.47 -16.90 -12.18
N PHE A 165 2.90 -16.05 -13.12
CA PHE A 165 2.36 -14.73 -13.43
C PHE A 165 1.31 -14.66 -14.56
N SER A 166 1.13 -15.71 -15.37
CA SER A 166 0.27 -15.59 -16.56
C SER A 166 -1.21 -15.56 -16.18
N LEU A 167 -1.81 -14.36 -16.18
CA LEU A 167 -3.26 -14.18 -16.12
C LEU A 167 -3.80 -14.11 -17.54
N GLU A 168 -4.44 -15.19 -17.99
CA GLU A 168 -5.17 -15.18 -19.26
C GLU A 168 -6.62 -14.77 -18.99
N VAL A 169 -6.98 -13.55 -19.40
CA VAL A 169 -8.33 -12.99 -19.24
C VAL A 169 -9.18 -13.46 -20.41
N THR A 170 -9.76 -14.64 -20.27
CA THR A 170 -10.56 -15.29 -21.31
C THR A 170 -12.06 -15.09 -21.10
N CYS A 171 -12.50 -14.91 -19.86
CA CYS A 171 -13.92 -14.82 -19.50
C CYS A 171 -14.34 -13.40 -19.07
N VAL A 172 -15.61 -13.05 -19.32
CA VAL A 172 -16.26 -11.80 -18.85
C VAL A 172 -16.10 -11.64 -17.33
N PHE A 173 -16.20 -12.75 -16.58
CA PHE A 173 -16.00 -12.78 -15.13
C PHE A 173 -14.61 -12.24 -14.74
N GLN A 174 -13.53 -12.68 -15.40
CA GLN A 174 -12.17 -12.21 -15.13
C GLN A 174 -11.98 -10.71 -15.46
N LYS A 175 -12.64 -10.21 -16.52
CA LYS A 175 -12.63 -8.78 -16.85
C LYS A 175 -13.30 -7.95 -15.75
N ILE A 176 -14.43 -8.41 -15.22
CA ILE A 176 -15.12 -7.75 -14.10
C ILE A 176 -14.23 -7.70 -12.86
N PHE A 177 -13.56 -8.80 -12.50
CA PHE A 177 -12.63 -8.78 -11.37
C PHE A 177 -11.45 -7.87 -11.56
N LEU A 178 -10.87 -7.82 -12.76
CA LEU A 178 -9.81 -6.89 -13.08
C LEU A 178 -10.28 -5.44 -12.91
N CYS A 179 -11.47 -5.11 -13.40
CA CYS A 179 -12.07 -3.78 -13.19
C CYS A 179 -12.30 -3.47 -11.71
N LEU A 180 -12.79 -4.44 -10.92
CA LEU A 180 -12.97 -4.28 -9.48
C LEU A 180 -11.64 -4.10 -8.75
N GLU A 181 -10.59 -4.83 -9.15
CA GLU A 181 -9.24 -4.71 -8.62
C GLU A 181 -8.63 -3.32 -8.92
N ILE A 182 -8.79 -2.81 -10.14
CA ILE A 182 -8.35 -1.46 -10.50
C ILE A 182 -9.15 -0.40 -9.72
N LEU A 183 -10.47 -0.57 -9.64
CA LEU A 183 -11.34 0.39 -8.96
C LEU A 183 -11.02 0.47 -7.47
N MET A 184 -10.95 -0.68 -6.80
CA MET A 184 -10.82 -0.76 -5.34
C MET A 184 -9.36 -0.73 -4.87
N GLY A 185 -8.42 -1.17 -5.70
CA GLY A 185 -6.98 -1.14 -5.42
C GLY A 185 -6.32 0.17 -5.79
N PHE A 186 -6.87 0.93 -6.74
CA PHE A 186 -6.23 2.14 -7.23
C PHE A 186 -7.15 3.36 -7.19
N ILE A 187 -8.25 3.37 -7.94
CA ILE A 187 -9.07 4.57 -8.15
C ILE A 187 -9.68 5.09 -6.84
N VAL A 188 -10.36 4.24 -6.08
CA VAL A 188 -11.01 4.63 -4.81
C VAL A 188 -9.98 5.09 -3.78
N PRO A 189 -8.90 4.32 -3.48
CA PRO A 189 -7.83 4.79 -2.60
C PRO A 189 -7.22 6.11 -3.07
N PHE A 190 -6.94 6.26 -4.36
CA PHE A 190 -6.31 7.48 -4.90
C PHE A 190 -7.18 8.73 -4.72
N ILE A 191 -8.49 8.61 -4.97
CA ILE A 191 -9.44 9.72 -4.75
C ILE A 191 -9.46 10.11 -3.27
N ILE A 192 -9.58 9.12 -2.37
CA ILE A 192 -9.61 9.37 -0.92
C ILE A 192 -8.31 10.04 -0.47
N LEU A 193 -7.15 9.50 -0.89
CA LEU A 193 -5.84 10.06 -0.57
C LEU A 193 -5.74 11.50 -1.06
N SER A 194 -6.08 11.76 -2.32
CA SER A 194 -6.02 13.10 -2.91
C SER A 194 -6.87 14.10 -2.13
N ILE A 195 -8.12 13.75 -1.82
CA ILE A 195 -9.02 14.61 -1.05
C ILE A 195 -8.46 14.85 0.36
N CYS A 196 -8.04 13.80 1.06
CA CYS A 196 -7.49 13.90 2.41
C CYS A 196 -6.25 14.79 2.45
N TYR A 197 -5.29 14.57 1.54
CA TYR A 197 -4.05 15.35 1.49
C TYR A 197 -4.31 16.81 1.11
N CYS A 198 -5.15 17.09 0.12
CA CYS A 198 -5.52 18.45 -0.26
C CYS A 198 -6.13 19.22 0.92
N GLN A 199 -7.07 18.62 1.65
CA GLN A 199 -7.73 19.27 2.78
C GLN A 199 -6.77 19.45 3.96
N VAL A 200 -5.92 18.47 4.25
CA VAL A 200 -4.88 18.58 5.28
C VAL A 200 -3.93 19.73 4.95
N LEU A 201 -3.41 19.81 3.73
CA LEU A 201 -2.50 20.87 3.30
C LEU A 201 -3.17 22.24 3.37
N ALA A 202 -4.41 22.38 2.90
CA ALA A 202 -5.16 23.63 2.99
C ALA A 202 -5.34 24.09 4.43
N LYS A 203 -5.69 23.17 5.34
CA LYS A 203 -5.87 23.48 6.76
C LYS A 203 -4.55 23.83 7.44
N LEU A 204 -3.47 23.11 7.15
CA LEU A 204 -2.13 23.41 7.67
C LEU A 204 -1.64 24.79 7.20
N LYS A 205 -1.84 25.14 5.92
CA LYS A 205 -1.52 26.48 5.40
C LYS A 205 -2.30 27.58 6.13
N LYS A 206 -3.62 27.39 6.34
CA LYS A 206 -4.46 28.33 7.08
C LYS A 206 -4.03 28.49 8.54
N MET A 207 -3.70 27.40 9.23
CA MET A 207 -3.21 27.45 10.62
C MET A 207 -1.84 28.13 10.71
N SER A 208 -0.94 27.88 9.78
CA SER A 208 0.38 28.52 9.71
C SER A 208 0.26 30.02 9.49
N PHE A 209 -0.58 30.45 8.54
CA PHE A 209 -0.85 31.87 8.29
C PHE A 209 -1.41 32.59 9.52
N ASN A 210 -2.43 32.01 10.16
CA ASN A 210 -3.02 32.57 11.38
C ASN A 210 -2.02 32.63 12.54
N THR A 211 -1.14 31.63 12.67
CA THR A 211 -0.11 31.61 13.73
C THR A 211 0.94 32.69 13.50
N LYS A 212 1.38 32.90 12.24
CA LYS A 212 2.29 34.00 11.87
C LYS A 212 1.66 35.36 12.17
N GLN A 213 0.41 35.57 11.78
CA GLN A 213 -0.30 36.82 12.04
C GLN A 213 -0.45 37.11 13.54
N LYS A 214 -0.85 36.11 14.35
CA LYS A 214 -0.93 36.25 15.81
C LYS A 214 0.43 36.55 16.44
N SER A 215 1.50 35.90 15.98
CA SER A 215 2.85 36.13 16.48
C SER A 215 3.32 37.56 16.19
N MET A 216 3.05 38.09 14.98
CA MET A 216 3.38 39.48 14.64
C MET A 216 2.59 40.50 15.48
N VAL A 217 1.29 40.25 15.69
CA VAL A 217 0.46 41.13 16.54
C VAL A 217 0.96 41.14 17.98
N LEU A 218 1.33 39.99 18.54
CA LEU A 218 1.91 39.89 19.89
C LEU A 218 3.22 40.66 20.02
N ILE A 219 4.15 40.53 19.06
CA ILE A 219 5.41 41.27 19.07
C ILE A 219 5.16 42.79 19.04
N HIS A 220 4.24 43.24 18.17
CA HIS A 220 3.91 44.67 18.07
C HIS A 220 3.21 45.20 19.33
N ALA A 221 2.33 44.41 19.96
CA ALA A 221 1.68 44.76 21.21
C ALA A 221 2.67 44.87 22.38
N VAL A 222 3.66 43.97 22.45
CA VAL A 222 4.74 44.02 23.46
C VAL A 222 5.62 45.25 23.26
N GLU A 223 5.97 45.60 22.02
CA GLU A 223 6.78 46.79 21.76
C GLU A 223 6.04 48.09 22.09
N LEU A 224 4.73 48.18 21.79
CA LEU A 224 3.90 49.33 22.16
C LEU A 224 3.74 49.48 23.68
N THR A 225 3.51 48.38 24.40
CA THR A 225 3.41 48.39 25.87
C THR A 225 4.75 48.74 26.53
N ARG A 226 5.87 48.24 26.02
CA ARG A 226 7.22 48.63 26.45
C ARG A 226 7.47 50.14 26.31
N LYS A 227 7.00 50.74 25.21
CA LYS A 227 7.16 52.19 24.95
C LYS A 227 6.27 53.06 25.85
N SER A 228 5.12 52.56 26.28
CA SER A 228 4.17 53.30 27.11
C SER A 228 4.46 53.23 28.62
N GLY A 229 5.21 52.23 29.10
CA GLY A 229 5.57 52.06 30.51
C GLY A 229 6.94 52.61 30.92
N GLY A 230 7.66 53.25 29.98
CA GLY A 230 8.98 53.85 30.20
C GLY A 230 8.98 55.37 30.35
N VAL A 231 7.85 55.95 30.77
CA VAL A 231 7.70 57.38 31.11
C VAL A 231 7.56 57.52 32.61
#